data_AF-A0A372RQW3-F1
#
_entry.id   AF-A0A372RQW3-F1
#
_cell.length_a   1.000
_cell.length_b   1.000
_cell.length_c   1.000
_cell.angle_alpha   90.00
_cell.angle_beta   90.00
_cell.angle_gamma   90.00
#
_symmetry.space_group_name_H-M   'P 1'
#
loop_
_entity.id
_entity.type
_entity.pdbx_description
1 polymer ?
#
loop_
_entity_poly.entity_id
_entity_poly.type
_entity_poly.pdbx_seq_one_letter_code
_entity_poly.pdbx_strand_id
1 'polypeptide(L)'
;MDTQIGCAIKASNELVKNLHRDGFDRGCIATFNDYMTPFTNNKASLHRSLNGINNARNDTRLYDSIVDVIQIFRSRGDVSRPWILVVVTDGVDNLSSRSLHKCAQEISSLFTNESNNFLFLVGVGDGVNSERMNEMASAGKFIYIHAKDFFLLELIFLKIANKITTSLSLSLGNLTVGDHSASWAEVQRHRNLSKVAMDYALLIDVSASMNSRVISSNSVTNLNNIITHTTRAIGQIGQSFDSRIINTTNVALLASWIDRKRGNPYNFSDIPFEFKLIYRASRDGFRNDRFHDKCDNKGPTIVVIKVKYSGEIIGGYNPLEWRCDKINEWSTLLPNNHVDQQCKTSKSFIFSLTNQTISRVTLNNDAIIWNRNKGPCFGLQDLCITNNFGKSEQRSYENRIINKTNFEIEEYEVFQVIDKRPRFSICYYIYLWIFMGIFSIFKFIFMGIYWAGYIVYRIIYGIIYWTVIILCCVADRDGKQGVVKMKQEWKLND
;
A
#
# COMPACT_ATOMS: atom_id res chain seq x y z
N MET A 1 -16.83 -30.16 5.09
CA MET A 1 -16.93 -28.81 4.49
C MET A 1 -17.37 -27.90 5.60
N ASP A 2 -16.56 -26.90 5.93
CA ASP A 2 -16.89 -25.92 6.95
C ASP A 2 -17.84 -24.86 6.36
N THR A 3 -18.77 -24.34 7.17
CA THR A 3 -19.57 -23.18 6.80
C THR A 3 -18.78 -21.90 7.08
N GLN A 4 -19.12 -20.80 6.42
CA GLN A 4 -18.48 -19.49 6.68
C GLN A 4 -18.60 -19.08 8.16
N ILE A 5 -19.79 -19.24 8.75
CA ILE A 5 -20.00 -19.02 10.20
C ILE A 5 -19.15 -19.96 11.05
N GLY A 6 -19.00 -21.22 10.66
CA GLY A 6 -18.14 -22.19 11.35
C GLY A 6 -16.68 -21.75 11.37
N CYS A 7 -16.16 -21.22 10.24
CA CYS A 7 -14.82 -20.64 10.16
C CYS A 7 -14.68 -19.40 11.06
N ALA A 8 -15.67 -18.52 11.09
CA ALA A 8 -15.66 -17.34 11.96
C ALA A 8 -15.67 -17.70 13.45
N ILE A 9 -16.50 -18.67 13.86
CA ILE A 9 -16.54 -19.21 15.23
C ILE A 9 -15.19 -19.86 15.59
N LYS A 10 -14.63 -20.68 14.70
CA LYS A 10 -13.32 -21.32 14.91
C LYS A 10 -12.20 -20.30 15.12
N ALA A 11 -12.07 -19.32 14.22
CA ALA A 11 -11.07 -18.26 14.33
C ALA A 11 -11.26 -17.43 15.62
N SER A 12 -12.50 -17.10 15.95
CA SER A 12 -12.84 -16.38 17.20
C SER A 12 -12.45 -17.16 18.45
N ASN A 13 -12.67 -18.48 18.46
CA ASN A 13 -12.23 -19.34 19.56
C ASN A 13 -10.71 -19.33 19.71
N GLU A 14 -9.94 -19.42 18.61
CA GLU A 14 -8.47 -19.33 18.69
C GLU A 14 -8.00 -17.94 19.16
N LEU A 15 -8.68 -16.86 18.76
CA LEU A 15 -8.40 -15.53 19.30
C LEU A 15 -8.63 -15.45 20.81
N VAL A 16 -9.79 -15.88 21.30
CA VAL A 16 -10.11 -15.88 22.74
C VAL A 16 -9.11 -16.73 23.52
N LYS A 17 -8.77 -17.93 23.01
CA LYS A 17 -7.83 -18.85 23.65
C LYS A 17 -6.45 -18.24 23.87
N ASN A 18 -5.97 -17.44 22.93
CA ASN A 18 -4.60 -16.93 22.91
C ASN A 18 -4.47 -15.47 23.38
N LEU A 19 -5.54 -14.66 23.31
CA LEU A 19 -5.53 -13.26 23.71
C LEU A 19 -6.09 -13.03 25.12
N HIS A 20 -7.14 -13.76 25.52
CA HIS A 20 -7.86 -13.52 26.78
C HIS A 20 -7.10 -14.05 28.00
N ARG A 21 -6.87 -13.20 28.99
CA ARG A 21 -6.38 -13.63 30.31
C ARG A 21 -7.53 -13.79 31.28
N ASP A 22 -7.76 -15.04 31.68
CA ASP A 22 -8.85 -15.43 32.56
C ASP A 22 -8.80 -14.66 33.88
N GLY A 23 -9.94 -14.13 34.32
CA GLY A 23 -10.04 -13.29 35.52
C GLY A 23 -9.53 -11.86 35.39
N PHE A 24 -8.83 -11.51 34.31
CA PHE A 24 -8.17 -10.19 34.15
C PHE A 24 -8.77 -9.35 33.02
N ASP A 25 -8.81 -9.91 31.82
CA ASP A 25 -9.43 -9.30 30.65
C ASP A 25 -10.94 -9.56 30.67
N ARG A 26 -11.74 -8.72 30.01
CA ARG A 26 -13.18 -8.93 29.87
C ARG A 26 -13.56 -9.00 28.40
N GLY A 27 -14.27 -10.05 28.02
CA GLY A 27 -14.77 -10.28 26.67
C GLY A 27 -16.30 -10.20 26.62
N CYS A 28 -16.82 -9.91 25.44
CA CYS A 28 -18.23 -9.98 25.10
C CYS A 28 -18.39 -10.59 23.70
N ILE A 29 -19.40 -11.45 23.51
CA ILE A 29 -19.77 -12.01 22.21
C ILE A 29 -21.10 -11.39 21.79
N ALA A 30 -21.15 -10.89 20.56
CA ALA A 30 -22.28 -10.20 19.97
C ALA A 30 -22.52 -10.72 18.54
N THR A 31 -23.76 -10.63 18.06
CA THR A 31 -24.13 -11.01 16.70
C THR A 31 -25.14 -10.02 16.11
N PHE A 32 -25.26 -9.97 14.78
CA PHE A 32 -26.13 -8.99 14.09
C PHE A 32 -27.64 -9.14 14.35
N ASN A 33 -28.07 -10.18 15.06
CA ASN A 33 -29.46 -10.47 15.40
C ASN A 33 -29.84 -10.03 16.84
N ASP A 34 -29.18 -9.01 17.38
CA ASP A 34 -29.34 -8.51 18.75
C ASP A 34 -28.92 -9.46 19.88
N TYR A 35 -28.40 -10.66 19.57
CA TYR A 35 -27.83 -11.49 20.61
C TYR A 35 -26.49 -10.91 21.07
N MET A 36 -26.38 -10.70 22.38
CA MET A 36 -25.17 -10.21 23.00
C MET A 36 -25.04 -10.69 24.44
N THR A 37 -23.83 -11.12 24.81
CA THR A 37 -23.51 -11.51 26.19
C THR A 37 -23.08 -10.31 27.02
N PRO A 38 -23.27 -10.29 28.35
CA PRO A 38 -22.56 -9.34 29.21
C PRO A 38 -21.04 -9.50 29.12
N PHE A 39 -20.28 -8.44 29.45
CA PHE A 39 -18.83 -8.56 29.65
C PHE A 39 -18.53 -9.61 30.73
N THR A 40 -17.64 -10.55 30.43
CA THR A 40 -17.21 -11.60 31.34
C THR A 40 -15.70 -11.75 31.31
N ASN A 41 -15.10 -11.98 32.48
CA ASN A 41 -13.69 -12.33 32.59
C ASN A 41 -13.44 -13.83 32.52
N ASN A 42 -14.50 -14.65 32.41
CA ASN A 42 -14.42 -16.10 32.35
C ASN A 42 -14.28 -16.58 30.90
N LYS A 43 -13.10 -17.11 30.58
CA LYS A 43 -12.75 -17.62 29.25
C LYS A 43 -13.67 -18.75 28.78
N ALA A 44 -14.05 -19.65 29.69
CA ALA A 44 -14.95 -20.77 29.36
C ALA A 44 -16.36 -20.29 29.00
N SER A 45 -16.83 -19.19 29.62
CA SER A 45 -18.10 -18.56 29.25
C SER A 45 -18.07 -18.01 27.83
N LEU A 46 -16.96 -17.37 27.43
CA LEU A 46 -16.79 -16.83 26.08
C LEU A 46 -16.80 -17.94 25.02
N HIS A 47 -16.07 -19.03 25.26
CA HIS A 47 -16.09 -20.20 24.38
C HIS A 47 -17.49 -20.82 24.29
N ARG A 48 -18.22 -20.92 25.41
CA ARG A 48 -19.60 -21.43 25.40
C ARG A 48 -20.52 -20.55 24.57
N SER A 49 -20.40 -19.23 24.70
CA SER A 49 -21.19 -18.27 23.92
C SER A 49 -20.86 -18.35 22.43
N LEU A 50 -19.58 -18.40 22.05
CA LEU A 50 -19.16 -18.58 20.65
C LEU A 50 -19.69 -19.89 20.04
N ASN A 51 -19.56 -21.00 20.77
CA ASN A 51 -20.00 -22.31 20.31
C ASN A 51 -21.53 -22.47 20.33
N GLY A 52 -22.24 -21.59 21.04
CA GLY A 52 -23.69 -21.52 21.08
C GLY A 52 -24.29 -20.59 20.01
N ILE A 53 -23.46 -19.90 19.22
CA ILE A 53 -23.93 -19.08 18.11
C ILE A 53 -24.59 -20.00 17.09
N ASN A 54 -25.89 -19.80 16.91
CA ASN A 54 -26.68 -20.43 15.88
C ASN A 54 -27.20 -19.35 14.93
N ASN A 55 -27.42 -19.73 13.68
CA ASN A 55 -27.84 -18.81 12.62
C ASN A 55 -29.18 -18.15 12.93
N ALA A 56 -29.35 -16.89 12.50
CA ALA A 56 -30.67 -16.29 12.41
C ALA A 56 -30.77 -15.14 11.41
N ARG A 57 -31.87 -15.17 10.65
CA ARG A 57 -32.44 -14.18 9.71
C ARG A 57 -31.68 -13.93 8.40
N ASN A 58 -32.43 -13.46 7.41
CA ASN A 58 -31.98 -13.25 6.03
C ASN A 58 -31.23 -11.92 5.81
N ASP A 59 -31.13 -11.09 6.85
CA ASP A 59 -30.77 -9.69 6.72
C ASP A 59 -29.50 -9.33 7.52
N THR A 60 -28.76 -8.34 7.03
CA THR A 60 -27.49 -7.86 7.58
C THR A 60 -27.64 -6.40 8.02
N ARG A 61 -27.67 -6.19 9.34
CA ARG A 61 -27.70 -4.86 9.98
C ARG A 61 -26.34 -4.48 10.57
N LEU A 62 -25.33 -4.51 9.71
CA LEU A 62 -23.93 -4.21 10.05
C LEU A 62 -23.78 -2.88 10.80
N TYR A 63 -24.34 -1.78 10.26
CA TYR A 63 -24.14 -0.45 10.84
C TYR A 63 -24.79 -0.28 12.21
N ASP A 64 -26.03 -0.76 12.36
CA ASP A 64 -26.74 -0.69 13.64
C ASP A 64 -26.05 -1.56 14.68
N SER A 65 -25.67 -2.80 14.31
CA SER A 65 -25.00 -3.73 15.23
C SER A 65 -23.66 -3.22 15.76
N ILE A 66 -22.86 -2.56 14.91
CA ILE A 66 -21.59 -1.95 15.35
C ILE A 66 -21.88 -0.89 16.42
N VAL A 67 -22.83 0.00 16.16
CA VAL A 67 -23.17 1.08 17.10
C VAL A 67 -23.76 0.52 18.40
N ASP A 68 -24.60 -0.51 18.33
CA ASP A 68 -25.21 -1.11 19.51
C ASP A 68 -24.15 -1.69 20.45
N VAL A 69 -23.14 -2.39 19.89
CA VAL A 69 -21.99 -2.88 20.69
C VAL A 69 -21.17 -1.72 21.25
N ILE A 70 -20.98 -0.63 20.51
CA ILE A 70 -20.30 0.58 21.03
C ILE A 70 -21.07 1.19 22.20
N GLN A 71 -22.41 1.24 22.14
CA GLN A 71 -23.22 1.72 23.27
C GLN A 71 -23.07 0.84 24.52
N ILE A 72 -22.76 -0.45 24.33
CA ILE A 72 -22.49 -1.36 25.43
C ILE A 72 -21.12 -1.11 26.04
N PHE A 73 -20.09 -0.84 25.23
CA PHE A 73 -18.83 -0.33 25.77
C PHE A 73 -19.05 0.96 26.56
N ARG A 74 -19.84 1.91 26.03
CA ARG A 74 -20.15 3.16 26.73
C ARG A 74 -20.88 2.97 28.06
N SER A 75 -21.77 1.99 28.15
CA SER A 75 -22.58 1.77 29.36
C SER A 75 -21.95 0.81 30.38
N ARG A 76 -21.14 -0.16 29.93
CA ARG A 76 -20.63 -1.26 30.77
C ARG A 76 -19.12 -1.48 30.67
N GLY A 77 -18.46 -0.90 29.67
CA GLY A 77 -17.02 -0.94 29.51
C GLY A 77 -16.33 -0.13 30.61
N ASP A 78 -15.14 -0.56 31.01
CA ASP A 78 -14.29 0.13 31.95
C ASP A 78 -13.42 1.11 31.15
N VAL A 79 -13.71 2.40 31.30
CA VAL A 79 -13.04 3.49 30.57
C VAL A 79 -11.55 3.62 30.89
N SER A 80 -11.06 2.98 31.95
CA SER A 80 -9.63 2.92 32.26
C SER A 80 -8.87 1.88 31.41
N ARG A 81 -9.60 1.04 30.66
CA ARG A 81 -9.05 -0.03 29.83
C ARG A 81 -9.18 0.32 28.34
N PRO A 82 -8.22 -0.10 27.51
CA PRO A 82 -8.40 -0.14 26.06
C PRO A 82 -9.65 -0.93 25.69
N TRP A 83 -10.48 -0.38 24.79
CA TRP A 83 -11.62 -1.08 24.21
C TRP A 83 -11.29 -1.61 22.82
N ILE A 84 -11.59 -2.87 22.58
CA ILE A 84 -11.30 -3.53 21.30
C ILE A 84 -12.57 -4.13 20.73
N LEU A 85 -12.97 -3.71 19.54
CA LEU A 85 -14.10 -4.29 18.81
C LEU A 85 -13.58 -4.97 17.53
N VAL A 86 -13.83 -6.27 17.40
CA VAL A 86 -13.55 -7.03 16.18
C VAL A 86 -14.88 -7.45 15.56
N VAL A 87 -15.10 -7.05 14.32
CA VAL A 87 -16.33 -7.29 13.57
C VAL A 87 -16.01 -8.21 12.38
N VAL A 88 -16.84 -9.22 12.12
CA VAL A 88 -16.71 -10.11 10.96
C VAL A 88 -18.02 -10.15 10.18
N THR A 89 -17.97 -9.96 8.86
CA THR A 89 -19.15 -10.03 7.96
C THR A 89 -18.76 -10.53 6.57
N ASP A 90 -19.68 -11.21 5.88
CA ASP A 90 -19.57 -11.57 4.45
C ASP A 90 -20.38 -10.68 3.51
N GLY A 91 -21.18 -9.77 4.05
CA GLY A 91 -22.22 -9.07 3.31
C GLY A 91 -22.16 -7.55 3.43
N VAL A 92 -22.90 -6.90 2.54
CA VAL A 92 -23.20 -5.47 2.64
C VAL A 92 -24.41 -5.28 3.55
N ASP A 93 -24.38 -4.21 4.33
CA ASP A 93 -25.54 -3.75 5.09
C ASP A 93 -26.77 -3.55 4.18
N ASN A 94 -27.89 -4.19 4.54
CA ASN A 94 -29.14 -4.08 3.79
C ASN A 94 -30.37 -3.79 4.67
N LEU A 95 -30.20 -3.73 6.00
CA LEU A 95 -31.30 -3.57 6.95
C LEU A 95 -31.07 -2.44 7.97
N SER A 96 -29.85 -1.89 8.08
CA SER A 96 -29.64 -0.85 9.11
C SER A 96 -30.46 0.39 8.82
N SER A 97 -31.02 0.95 9.88
CA SER A 97 -31.66 2.26 9.87
C SER A 97 -30.65 3.40 9.68
N ARG A 98 -29.41 3.18 10.10
CA ARG A 98 -28.31 4.14 9.94
C ARG A 98 -27.75 4.12 8.53
N SER A 99 -27.36 5.30 8.05
CA SER A 99 -26.50 5.40 6.86
C SER A 99 -25.04 5.10 7.23
N LEU A 100 -24.25 4.72 6.23
CA LEU A 100 -22.79 4.52 6.35
C LEU A 100 -22.10 5.72 7.00
N HIS A 101 -22.42 6.93 6.52
CA HIS A 101 -21.84 8.18 7.03
C HIS A 101 -22.21 8.43 8.49
N LYS A 102 -23.49 8.18 8.85
CA LYS A 102 -23.95 8.36 10.22
C LYS A 102 -23.29 7.36 11.17
N CYS A 103 -23.19 6.09 10.75
CA CYS A 103 -22.49 5.06 11.51
C CYS A 103 -21.01 5.41 11.70
N ALA A 104 -20.31 5.83 10.65
CA ALA A 104 -18.90 6.24 10.75
C ALA A 104 -18.71 7.42 11.73
N GLN A 105 -19.58 8.43 11.69
CA GLN A 105 -19.55 9.55 12.63
C GLN A 105 -19.78 9.11 14.09
N GLU A 106 -20.73 8.21 14.32
CA GLU A 106 -21.00 7.66 15.65
C GLU A 106 -19.83 6.80 16.16
N ILE A 107 -19.24 5.94 15.31
CA ILE A 107 -18.04 5.18 15.66
C ILE A 107 -16.89 6.11 16.05
N SER A 108 -16.65 7.13 15.24
CA SER A 108 -15.61 8.14 15.49
C SER A 108 -15.82 8.80 16.84
N SER A 109 -16.98 9.42 17.04
CA SER A 109 -17.28 10.21 18.25
C SER A 109 -17.42 9.38 19.53
N LEU A 110 -17.94 8.15 19.44
CA LEU A 110 -18.24 7.34 20.61
C LEU A 110 -17.17 6.31 20.96
N PHE A 111 -16.27 5.98 20.03
CA PHE A 111 -15.34 4.87 20.22
C PHE A 111 -13.90 5.24 19.85
N THR A 112 -13.62 5.54 18.58
CA THR A 112 -12.24 5.60 18.05
C THR A 112 -11.55 6.96 18.18
N ASN A 113 -12.26 8.01 18.62
CA ASN A 113 -11.59 9.28 18.94
C ASN A 113 -10.70 9.18 20.19
N GLU A 114 -10.93 8.17 21.05
CA GLU A 114 -10.05 7.82 22.15
C GLU A 114 -8.85 7.01 21.63
N SER A 115 -7.62 7.46 21.92
CA SER A 115 -6.41 6.89 21.31
C SER A 115 -6.12 5.44 21.68
N ASN A 116 -6.78 4.91 22.72
CA ASN A 116 -6.58 3.55 23.23
C ASN A 116 -7.67 2.57 22.77
N ASN A 117 -8.63 3.02 21.95
CA ASN A 117 -9.72 2.18 21.46
C ASN A 117 -9.47 1.76 20.02
N PHE A 118 -9.74 0.48 19.72
CA PHE A 118 -9.44 -0.12 18.43
C PHE A 118 -10.67 -0.83 17.87
N LEU A 119 -11.05 -0.49 16.66
CA LEU A 119 -12.08 -1.21 15.91
C LEU A 119 -11.46 -1.82 14.66
N PHE A 120 -11.69 -3.12 14.48
CA PHE A 120 -11.29 -3.90 13.32
C PHE A 120 -12.53 -4.47 12.64
N LEU A 121 -12.82 -4.05 11.41
CA LEU A 121 -13.86 -4.62 10.57
C LEU A 121 -13.23 -5.57 9.55
N VAL A 122 -13.57 -6.85 9.61
CA VAL A 122 -13.10 -7.88 8.69
C VAL A 122 -14.23 -8.26 7.75
N GLY A 123 -14.16 -7.78 6.51
CA GLY A 123 -15.08 -8.16 5.44
C GLY A 123 -14.51 -9.33 4.66
N VAL A 124 -15.28 -10.42 4.51
CA VAL A 124 -14.80 -11.67 3.91
C VAL A 124 -15.58 -12.02 2.65
N GLY A 125 -14.87 -12.37 1.59
CA GLY A 125 -15.43 -12.78 0.30
C GLY A 125 -15.80 -11.60 -0.61
N ASP A 126 -16.42 -11.94 -1.73
CA ASP A 126 -16.79 -10.98 -2.78
C ASP A 126 -18.13 -10.28 -2.51
N GLY A 127 -18.88 -10.72 -1.49
CA GLY A 127 -20.14 -10.13 -1.07
C GLY A 127 -19.99 -8.77 -0.39
N VAL A 128 -18.77 -8.37 -0.01
CA VAL A 128 -18.49 -7.11 0.69
C VAL A 128 -18.04 -6.02 -0.28
N ASN A 129 -18.69 -4.86 -0.23
CA ASN A 129 -18.26 -3.67 -0.96
C ASN A 129 -17.05 -3.02 -0.28
N SER A 130 -15.84 -3.41 -0.69
CA SER A 130 -14.58 -2.94 -0.11
C SER A 130 -14.38 -1.43 -0.22
N GLU A 131 -14.83 -0.79 -1.30
CA GLU A 131 -14.70 0.67 -1.49
C GLU A 131 -15.49 1.42 -0.42
N ARG A 132 -16.76 1.06 -0.24
CA ARG A 132 -17.62 1.65 0.80
C ARG A 132 -17.10 1.35 2.20
N MET A 133 -16.59 0.15 2.45
CA MET A 133 -16.04 -0.18 3.77
C MET A 133 -14.76 0.61 4.07
N ASN A 134 -13.91 0.87 3.08
CA ASN A 134 -12.74 1.74 3.23
C ASN A 134 -13.13 3.20 3.48
N GLU A 135 -14.17 3.71 2.79
CA GLU A 135 -14.73 5.04 3.04
C GLU A 135 -15.23 5.16 4.49
N MET A 136 -16.03 4.19 4.93
CA MET A 136 -16.56 4.12 6.29
C MET A 136 -15.43 4.05 7.33
N ALA A 137 -14.41 3.22 7.10
CA ALA A 137 -13.25 3.07 7.98
C ALA A 137 -12.45 4.37 8.09
N SER A 138 -12.26 5.07 6.97
CA SER A 138 -11.56 6.36 6.92
C SER A 138 -12.31 7.43 7.71
N ALA A 139 -13.63 7.54 7.50
CA ALA A 139 -14.47 8.50 8.22
C ALA A 139 -14.62 8.15 9.72
N GLY A 140 -14.72 6.86 10.03
CA GLY A 140 -14.88 6.32 11.38
C GLY A 140 -13.58 6.12 12.16
N LYS A 141 -12.42 6.43 11.57
CA LYS A 141 -11.08 6.25 12.16
C LYS A 141 -10.84 4.82 12.69
N PHE A 142 -11.25 3.81 11.94
CA PHE A 142 -11.04 2.41 12.29
C PHE A 142 -10.34 1.64 11.17
N ILE A 143 -10.01 0.37 11.42
CA ILE A 143 -9.27 -0.47 10.48
C ILE A 143 -10.26 -1.40 9.77
N TYR A 144 -10.30 -1.32 8.43
CA TYR A 144 -10.98 -2.30 7.60
C TYR A 144 -9.98 -3.28 6.99
N ILE A 145 -10.34 -4.56 6.97
CA ILE A 145 -9.54 -5.66 6.41
C ILE A 145 -10.44 -6.44 5.45
N HIS A 146 -10.07 -6.47 4.17
CA HIS A 146 -10.69 -7.36 3.20
C HIS A 146 -9.97 -8.70 3.18
N ALA A 147 -10.72 -9.79 3.32
CA ALA A 147 -10.25 -11.15 3.23
C ALA A 147 -10.96 -11.84 2.06
N LYS A 148 -10.22 -12.56 1.21
CA LYS A 148 -10.84 -13.30 0.10
C LYS A 148 -11.60 -14.55 0.55
N ASP A 149 -11.18 -15.15 1.68
CA ASP A 149 -11.67 -16.45 2.12
C ASP A 149 -11.72 -16.51 3.65
N PHE A 150 -12.73 -17.22 4.15
CA PHE A 150 -12.97 -17.49 5.57
C PHE A 150 -11.86 -18.30 6.24
N PHE A 151 -11.11 -19.12 5.48
CA PHE A 151 -9.95 -19.84 6.02
C PHE A 151 -8.80 -18.91 6.46
N LEU A 152 -8.82 -17.64 6.04
CA LEU A 152 -7.80 -16.65 6.43
C LEU A 152 -8.08 -15.99 7.77
N LEU A 153 -9.28 -16.17 8.34
CA LEU A 153 -9.69 -15.46 9.55
C LEU A 153 -8.76 -15.74 10.73
N GLU A 154 -8.28 -16.97 10.91
CA GLU A 154 -7.35 -17.30 12.00
C GLU A 154 -6.03 -16.52 11.87
N LEU A 155 -5.49 -16.41 10.65
CA LEU A 155 -4.27 -15.63 10.39
C LEU A 155 -4.50 -14.12 10.59
N ILE A 156 -5.66 -13.62 10.17
CA ILE A 156 -6.03 -12.22 10.35
C ILE A 156 -6.16 -11.91 11.85
N PHE A 157 -6.83 -12.76 12.61
CA PHE A 157 -7.02 -12.60 14.05
C PHE A 157 -5.70 -12.70 14.82
N LEU A 158 -4.80 -13.60 14.42
CA LEU A 158 -3.44 -13.66 14.93
C LEU A 158 -2.71 -12.32 14.73
N LYS A 159 -2.81 -11.73 13.53
CA LYS A 159 -2.18 -10.44 13.23
C LYS A 159 -2.82 -9.27 13.98
N ILE A 160 -4.14 -9.26 14.13
CA ILE A 160 -4.85 -8.30 14.99
C ILE A 160 -4.37 -8.41 16.44
N ALA A 161 -4.32 -9.63 16.98
CA ALA A 161 -3.85 -9.89 18.34
C ALA A 161 -2.39 -9.45 18.53
N ASN A 162 -1.52 -9.70 17.55
CA ASN A 162 -0.14 -9.24 17.61
C ASN A 162 -0.04 -7.71 17.60
N LYS A 163 -0.82 -7.03 16.75
CA LYS A 163 -0.88 -5.56 16.71
C LYS A 163 -1.34 -4.97 18.04
N ILE A 164 -2.41 -5.52 18.62
CA ILE A 164 -2.94 -5.09 19.92
C ILE A 164 -1.87 -5.28 21.00
N THR A 165 -1.32 -6.48 21.13
CA THR A 165 -0.39 -6.83 22.22
C THR A 165 0.94 -6.08 22.12
N THR A 166 1.48 -5.87 20.93
CA THR A 166 2.68 -5.03 20.72
C THR A 166 2.42 -3.56 21.06
N SER A 167 1.29 -3.00 20.64
CA SER A 167 0.92 -1.61 20.97
C SER A 167 0.77 -1.39 22.48
N LEU A 168 0.19 -2.37 23.19
CA LEU A 168 0.08 -2.33 24.65
C LEU A 168 1.42 -2.57 25.37
N SER A 169 2.32 -3.33 24.75
CA SER A 169 3.65 -3.63 25.31
C SER A 169 4.62 -2.45 25.22
N LEU A 170 4.51 -1.62 24.17
CA LEU A 170 5.34 -0.41 23.98
C LEU A 170 5.11 0.67 25.05
N SER A 171 4.10 0.52 25.92
CA SER A 171 3.91 1.36 27.11
C SER A 171 4.85 1.00 28.28
N LEU A 172 5.54 -0.15 28.22
CA LEU A 172 6.63 -0.51 29.14
C LEU A 172 7.95 -0.57 28.36
N GLY A 173 8.95 0.18 28.84
CA GLY A 173 10.16 0.53 28.11
C GLY A 173 10.95 -0.61 27.46
N ASN A 174 11.57 -0.26 26.33
CA ASN A 174 12.61 -0.97 25.59
C ASN A 174 12.35 -2.46 25.30
N LEU A 175 11.64 -2.73 24.20
CA LEU A 175 11.82 -3.94 23.41
C LEU A 175 12.03 -3.58 21.94
N THR A 176 13.24 -3.81 21.45
CA THR A 176 13.55 -3.83 20.01
C THR A 176 12.99 -5.12 19.42
N VAL A 177 12.01 -5.01 18.52
CA VAL A 177 11.48 -6.16 17.77
C VAL A 177 12.02 -6.08 16.35
N GLY A 178 12.97 -6.96 16.03
CA GLY A 178 13.38 -7.22 14.65
C GLY A 178 12.35 -8.08 13.92
N ASP A 179 12.39 -8.08 12.59
CA ASP A 179 11.54 -8.85 11.66
C ASP A 179 11.21 -10.27 12.15
N HIS A 180 10.02 -10.49 12.72
CA HIS A 180 9.53 -11.83 13.02
C HIS A 180 8.08 -11.99 12.54
N SER A 181 7.82 -13.13 11.92
CA SER A 181 6.49 -13.61 11.54
C SER A 181 5.62 -13.78 12.79
N ALA A 182 4.47 -13.11 12.85
CA ALA A 182 3.54 -13.19 13.98
C ALA A 182 3.15 -14.65 14.31
N SER A 183 3.20 -15.02 15.59
CA SER A 183 2.78 -16.35 16.09
C SER A 183 1.95 -16.22 17.38
N TRP A 184 1.08 -17.20 17.67
CA TRP A 184 0.29 -17.18 18.90
C TRP A 184 1.15 -17.18 20.18
N ALA A 185 2.31 -17.85 20.13
CA ALA A 185 3.28 -17.84 21.23
C ALA A 185 3.83 -16.43 21.50
N GLU A 186 4.09 -15.66 20.45
CA GLU A 186 4.54 -14.27 20.56
C GLU A 186 3.43 -13.37 21.13
N VAL A 187 2.19 -13.51 20.64
CA VAL A 187 1.01 -12.81 21.18
C VAL A 187 0.86 -13.08 22.67
N GLN A 188 0.90 -14.36 23.08
CA GLN A 188 0.80 -14.74 24.48
C GLN A 188 1.96 -14.18 25.31
N ARG A 189 3.18 -14.19 24.78
CA ARG A 189 4.36 -13.60 25.44
C ARG A 189 4.16 -12.10 25.69
N HIS A 190 3.82 -11.33 24.66
CA HIS A 190 3.56 -9.88 24.80
C HIS A 190 2.38 -9.61 25.73
N ARG A 191 1.29 -10.38 25.59
CA ARG A 191 0.10 -10.23 26.43
C ARG A 191 0.39 -10.51 27.91
N ASN A 192 1.18 -11.54 28.21
CA ASN A 192 1.53 -11.93 29.57
C ASN A 192 2.47 -10.92 30.25
N LEU A 193 3.33 -10.24 29.49
CA LEU A 193 4.21 -9.19 30.02
C LEU A 193 3.47 -7.87 30.29
N SER A 194 2.41 -7.57 29.52
CA SER A 194 1.63 -6.35 29.68
C SER A 194 0.76 -6.38 30.94
N LYS A 195 0.83 -5.35 31.78
CA LYS A 195 -0.06 -5.20 32.96
C LYS A 195 -1.42 -4.57 32.62
N VAL A 196 -1.65 -4.20 31.37
CA VAL A 196 -2.86 -3.48 30.95
C VAL A 196 -3.99 -4.48 30.67
N ALA A 197 -5.05 -4.45 31.47
CA ALA A 197 -6.29 -5.21 31.20
C ALA A 197 -7.04 -4.58 30.01
N MET A 198 -7.80 -5.38 29.26
CA MET A 198 -8.62 -4.89 28.16
C MET A 198 -10.07 -5.31 28.30
N ASP A 199 -10.95 -4.51 27.71
CA ASP A 199 -12.31 -4.94 27.38
C ASP A 199 -12.41 -5.13 25.87
N TYR A 200 -12.96 -6.26 25.44
CA TYR A 200 -13.14 -6.51 24.01
C TYR A 200 -14.48 -7.15 23.68
N ALA A 201 -14.93 -6.94 22.45
CA ALA A 201 -16.12 -7.56 21.91
C ALA A 201 -15.84 -8.18 20.54
N LEU A 202 -16.39 -9.37 20.32
CA LEU A 202 -16.43 -10.02 19.01
C LEU A 202 -17.86 -9.92 18.48
N LEU A 203 -18.03 -9.20 17.38
CA LEU A 203 -19.30 -9.02 16.70
C LEU A 203 -19.29 -9.83 15.40
N ILE A 204 -20.09 -10.89 15.36
CA ILE A 204 -20.08 -11.88 14.27
C ILE A 204 -21.38 -11.79 13.49
N ASP A 205 -21.28 -11.65 12.17
CA ASP A 205 -22.41 -11.78 11.27
C ASP A 205 -22.97 -13.20 11.31
N VAL A 206 -24.29 -13.30 11.44
CA VAL A 206 -25.03 -14.57 11.52
C VAL A 206 -26.17 -14.63 10.50
N SER A 207 -26.11 -13.74 9.50
CA SER A 207 -27.06 -13.68 8.39
C SER A 207 -27.04 -14.97 7.56
N ALA A 208 -28.07 -15.17 6.76
CA ALA A 208 -28.24 -16.39 5.98
C ALA A 208 -27.07 -16.68 5.02
N SER A 209 -26.38 -15.65 4.50
CA SER A 209 -25.24 -15.81 3.59
C SER A 209 -24.07 -16.54 4.23
N MET A 210 -23.87 -16.38 5.54
CA MET A 210 -22.83 -17.03 6.36
C MET A 210 -22.99 -18.56 6.47
N ASN A 211 -24.08 -19.14 5.96
CA ASN A 211 -24.27 -20.59 5.86
C ASN A 211 -23.68 -21.23 4.62
N SER A 212 -23.19 -20.41 3.69
CA SER A 212 -22.57 -20.91 2.48
C SER A 212 -21.41 -21.85 2.83
N ARG A 213 -21.34 -22.98 2.13
CA ARG A 213 -20.25 -23.93 2.31
C ARG A 213 -18.97 -23.35 1.71
N VAL A 214 -17.88 -23.41 2.46
CA VAL A 214 -16.57 -23.00 1.97
C VAL A 214 -15.91 -24.20 1.29
N ILE A 215 -15.67 -24.10 -0.02
CA ILE A 215 -14.89 -25.09 -0.78
C ILE A 215 -13.45 -24.60 -0.79
N SER A 216 -12.54 -25.32 -0.13
CA SER A 216 -11.12 -25.01 -0.23
C SER A 216 -10.66 -25.22 -1.67
N SER A 217 -10.41 -24.15 -2.41
CA SER A 217 -9.70 -24.28 -3.69
C SER A 217 -8.25 -24.64 -3.39
N ASN A 218 -7.89 -25.91 -3.58
CA ASN A 218 -6.50 -26.36 -3.49
C ASN A 218 -5.68 -25.66 -4.57
N SER A 219 -4.83 -24.72 -4.16
CA SER A 219 -3.45 -24.65 -4.66
C SER A 219 -2.62 -23.73 -3.77
N VAL A 220 -1.50 -24.26 -3.28
CA VAL A 220 -0.47 -23.58 -2.47
C VAL A 220 0.01 -22.26 -3.10
N THR A 221 -0.15 -22.10 -4.42
CA THR A 221 0.07 -20.86 -5.17
C THR A 221 -0.89 -19.74 -4.82
N ASN A 222 -2.15 -20.05 -4.49
CA ASN A 222 -3.13 -19.06 -4.04
C ASN A 222 -2.80 -18.61 -2.62
N LEU A 223 -2.40 -19.53 -1.72
CA LEU A 223 -1.92 -19.18 -0.38
C LEU A 223 -0.71 -18.25 -0.42
N ASN A 224 0.28 -18.45 -1.30
CA ASN A 224 1.43 -17.56 -1.40
C ASN A 224 1.08 -16.18 -1.97
N ASN A 225 0.24 -16.12 -3.01
CA ASN A 225 -0.24 -14.84 -3.56
C ASN A 225 -1.14 -14.10 -2.56
N ILE A 226 -1.98 -14.82 -1.83
CA ILE A 226 -2.84 -14.29 -0.78
C ILE A 226 -2.01 -13.86 0.43
N ILE A 227 -1.04 -14.64 0.91
CA ILE A 227 -0.09 -14.22 1.95
C ILE A 227 0.65 -12.98 1.48
N THR A 228 1.01 -12.84 0.21
CA THR A 228 1.68 -11.64 -0.32
C THR A 228 0.74 -10.43 -0.38
N HIS A 229 -0.51 -10.59 -0.82
CA HIS A 229 -1.52 -9.51 -0.85
C HIS A 229 -2.01 -9.12 0.55
N THR A 230 -2.25 -10.09 1.42
CA THR A 230 -2.59 -9.92 2.83
C THR A 230 -1.38 -9.41 3.62
N THR A 231 -0.14 -9.73 3.26
CA THR A 231 1.06 -9.11 3.87
C THR A 231 1.35 -7.72 3.31
N ARG A 232 0.90 -7.38 2.10
CA ARG A 232 0.86 -6.00 1.61
C ARG A 232 -0.24 -5.17 2.30
N ALA A 233 -1.45 -5.70 2.39
CA ALA A 233 -2.57 -5.06 3.10
C ALA A 233 -2.30 -4.96 4.61
N ILE A 234 -1.68 -5.96 5.23
CA ILE A 234 -1.34 -5.94 6.66
C ILE A 234 0.03 -5.25 6.92
N GLY A 235 0.92 -5.19 5.93
CA GLY A 235 2.05 -4.26 5.94
C GLY A 235 1.60 -2.79 6.03
N GLN A 236 0.38 -2.49 5.53
CA GLN A 236 -0.31 -1.22 5.73
C GLN A 236 -1.01 -1.12 7.11
N ILE A 237 -1.39 -2.23 7.76
CA ILE A 237 -1.88 -2.28 9.16
C ILE A 237 -0.71 -2.09 10.18
N GLY A 238 0.53 -2.29 9.73
CA GLY A 238 1.76 -2.10 10.50
C GLY A 238 2.25 -0.65 10.56
N GLN A 239 2.14 0.12 9.48
CA GLN A 239 2.45 1.55 9.49
C GLN A 239 1.14 2.34 9.61
N SER A 240 0.71 2.63 10.85
CA SER A 240 0.07 3.93 11.02
C SER A 240 1.10 4.93 10.49
N PHE A 241 0.77 5.61 9.40
CA PHE A 241 1.65 6.66 8.89
C PHE A 241 1.82 7.69 10.02
N ASP A 242 2.97 7.65 10.69
CA ASP A 242 3.23 8.39 11.92
C ASP A 242 3.48 9.85 11.55
N SER A 243 2.40 10.63 11.53
CA SER A 243 2.44 12.07 11.29
C SER A 243 1.36 12.77 12.10
N ARG A 244 1.71 13.93 12.64
CA ARG A 244 0.76 14.85 13.30
C ARG A 244 0.26 15.94 12.36
N ILE A 245 0.91 16.13 11.20
CA ILE A 245 0.59 17.22 10.26
C ILE A 245 -0.18 16.70 9.03
N ILE A 246 0.22 15.57 8.46
CA ILE A 246 -0.29 15.09 7.17
C ILE A 246 -0.91 13.69 7.27
N ASN A 247 -1.91 13.43 6.43
CA ASN A 247 -2.59 12.14 6.34
C ASN A 247 -2.16 11.37 5.08
N THR A 248 -2.73 10.18 4.89
CA THR A 248 -2.44 9.29 3.75
C THR A 248 -2.73 9.93 2.39
N THR A 249 -3.77 10.76 2.27
CA THR A 249 -4.10 11.51 1.05
C THR A 249 -3.01 12.52 0.69
N ASN A 250 -2.52 13.26 1.68
CA ASN A 250 -1.42 14.20 1.49
C ASN A 250 -0.14 13.47 1.04
N VAL A 251 0.18 12.32 1.66
CA VAL A 251 1.34 11.51 1.26
C VAL A 251 1.23 11.03 -0.18
N ALA A 252 0.04 10.60 -0.61
CA ALA A 252 -0.18 10.13 -1.97
C ALA A 252 -0.07 11.25 -3.01
N LEU A 253 -0.51 12.47 -2.66
CA LEU A 253 -0.30 13.67 -3.46
C LEU A 253 1.20 14.00 -3.57
N LEU A 254 1.91 14.04 -2.43
CA LEU A 254 3.35 14.30 -2.39
C LEU A 254 4.14 13.28 -3.22
N ALA A 255 3.81 11.99 -3.10
CA ALA A 255 4.39 10.92 -3.90
C ALA A 255 4.20 11.16 -5.41
N SER A 256 3.00 11.60 -5.80
CA SER A 256 2.68 11.93 -7.19
C SER A 256 3.51 13.10 -7.71
N TRP A 257 3.73 14.12 -6.87
CA TRP A 257 4.59 15.26 -7.20
C TRP A 257 6.08 14.90 -7.32
N ILE A 258 6.58 13.99 -6.47
CA ILE A 258 7.93 13.42 -6.56
C ILE A 258 8.11 12.71 -7.90
N ASP A 259 7.18 11.82 -8.26
CA ASP A 259 7.28 11.02 -9.48
C ASP A 259 6.89 11.79 -10.75
N ARG A 260 6.45 13.06 -10.61
CA ARG A 260 5.90 13.88 -11.69
C ARG A 260 4.75 13.17 -12.43
N LYS A 261 3.95 12.40 -11.69
CA LYS A 261 2.81 11.65 -12.23
C LYS A 261 1.81 12.61 -12.87
N ARG A 262 1.36 12.28 -14.09
CA ARG A 262 0.29 13.01 -14.78
C ARG A 262 -1.07 12.43 -14.40
N GLY A 263 -2.09 13.29 -14.31
CA GLY A 263 -3.45 12.89 -13.96
C GLY A 263 -3.65 12.71 -12.46
N ASN A 264 -4.49 11.75 -12.08
CA ASN A 264 -4.90 11.55 -10.69
C ASN A 264 -3.71 11.12 -9.80
N PRO A 265 -3.65 11.62 -8.54
CA PRO A 265 -2.67 11.16 -7.57
C PRO A 265 -2.66 9.65 -7.36
N TYR A 266 -1.63 9.12 -6.72
CA TYR A 266 -1.65 7.74 -6.24
C TYR A 266 -2.78 7.54 -5.22
N ASN A 267 -3.26 6.31 -5.09
CA ASN A 267 -3.86 5.86 -3.84
C ASN A 267 -2.73 5.51 -2.88
N PHE A 268 -2.98 5.63 -1.57
CA PHE A 268 -1.94 5.37 -0.56
C PHE A 268 -1.35 3.95 -0.66
N SER A 269 -2.18 2.96 -1.04
CA SER A 269 -1.77 1.56 -1.23
C SER A 269 -0.79 1.34 -2.40
N ASP A 270 -0.77 2.27 -3.35
CA ASP A 270 -0.09 2.13 -4.65
C ASP A 270 1.16 3.01 -4.74
N ILE A 271 1.51 3.70 -3.65
CA ILE A 271 2.65 4.61 -3.61
C ILE A 271 3.96 3.81 -3.79
N PRO A 272 4.82 4.17 -4.77
CA PRO A 272 6.10 3.48 -4.98
C PRO A 272 7.21 3.88 -3.98
N PHE A 273 6.91 4.72 -3.00
CA PHE A 273 7.83 5.25 -2.01
C PHE A 273 7.42 4.87 -0.57
N GLU A 274 8.40 4.68 0.30
CA GLU A 274 8.22 4.74 1.74
C GLU A 274 8.49 6.16 2.25
N PHE A 275 7.65 6.64 3.17
CA PHE A 275 7.87 7.87 3.91
C PHE A 275 8.15 7.53 5.37
N LYS A 276 9.42 7.45 5.73
CA LYS A 276 9.86 7.12 7.08
C LYS A 276 10.07 8.40 7.89
N LEU A 277 9.28 8.64 8.93
CA LEU A 277 9.48 9.77 9.84
C LEU A 277 10.83 9.65 10.55
N ILE A 278 11.73 10.60 10.30
CA ILE A 278 13.06 10.64 10.93
C ILE A 278 13.21 11.80 11.92
N TYR A 279 12.33 12.80 11.84
CA TYR A 279 12.37 13.97 12.72
C TYR A 279 10.96 14.52 12.97
N ARG A 280 10.67 14.90 14.21
CA ARG A 280 9.47 15.65 14.59
C ARG A 280 9.84 16.67 15.65
N ALA A 281 9.56 17.94 15.43
CA ALA A 281 10.01 19.01 16.31
C ALA A 281 9.43 18.91 17.73
N SER A 282 8.17 18.51 17.90
CA SER A 282 7.60 18.27 19.25
C SER A 282 8.20 17.07 19.99
N ARG A 283 8.85 16.13 19.28
CA ARG A 283 9.52 14.95 19.86
C ARG A 283 11.00 15.22 20.10
N ASP A 284 11.68 15.80 19.12
CA ASP A 284 13.13 15.89 19.04
C ASP A 284 13.67 17.29 19.41
N GLY A 285 12.78 18.28 19.56
CA GLY A 285 13.09 19.68 19.81
C GLY A 285 13.09 20.52 18.52
N PHE A 286 13.18 21.85 18.64
CA PHE A 286 13.21 22.75 17.48
C PHE A 286 14.61 23.19 17.07
N ARG A 287 15.65 22.89 17.86
CA ARG A 287 17.00 23.44 17.63
C ARG A 287 17.65 22.85 16.36
N ASN A 288 18.46 23.67 15.68
CA ASN A 288 19.12 23.27 14.43
C ASN A 288 20.11 22.10 14.60
N ASP A 289 20.79 22.02 15.74
CA ASP A 289 21.68 20.90 16.06
C ASP A 289 20.93 19.56 16.08
N ARG A 290 19.72 19.53 16.65
CA ARG A 290 18.84 18.35 16.65
C ARG A 290 18.42 17.93 15.25
N PHE A 291 18.11 18.90 14.38
CA PHE A 291 17.81 18.60 12.98
C PHE A 291 19.00 17.92 12.31
N HIS A 292 20.21 18.46 12.42
CA HIS A 292 21.40 17.89 11.80
C HIS A 292 21.73 16.50 12.35
N ASP A 293 21.64 16.28 13.66
CA ASP A 293 21.85 14.97 14.30
C ASP A 293 20.99 13.85 13.67
N LYS A 294 19.77 14.20 13.23
CA LYS A 294 18.76 13.24 12.76
C LYS A 294 18.63 13.16 11.24
N CYS A 295 18.78 14.29 10.54
CA CYS A 295 18.42 14.43 9.13
C CYS A 295 19.63 14.46 8.18
N ASP A 296 20.84 14.71 8.68
CA ASP A 296 22.02 14.73 7.83
C ASP A 296 22.33 13.35 7.26
N ASN A 297 22.79 13.33 6.00
CA ASN A 297 23.18 12.13 5.25
C ASN A 297 22.09 11.05 5.13
N LYS A 298 20.81 11.43 5.20
CA LYS A 298 19.67 10.50 5.04
C LYS A 298 19.19 10.35 3.60
N GLY A 299 19.81 11.05 2.64
CA GLY A 299 19.32 11.06 1.26
C GLY A 299 18.00 11.83 1.12
N PRO A 300 17.16 11.45 0.12
CA PRO A 300 15.95 12.21 -0.20
C PRO A 300 14.99 12.35 0.97
N THR A 301 14.48 13.57 1.18
CA THR A 301 13.57 13.87 2.30
C THR A 301 12.45 14.80 1.88
N ILE A 302 11.29 14.65 2.51
CA ILE A 302 10.22 15.66 2.55
C ILE A 302 10.21 16.32 3.92
N VAL A 303 10.16 17.64 3.91
CA VAL A 303 9.91 18.49 5.09
C VAL A 303 8.46 18.97 5.03
N VAL A 304 7.73 18.83 6.12
CA VAL A 304 6.35 19.30 6.27
C VAL A 304 6.27 20.19 7.51
N ILE A 305 5.63 21.34 7.39
CA ILE A 305 5.57 22.38 8.41
C ILE A 305 4.11 22.76 8.59
N LYS A 306 3.65 22.76 9.85
CA LYS A 306 2.38 23.36 10.25
C LYS A 306 2.66 24.74 10.84
N VAL A 307 2.15 25.76 10.16
CA VAL A 307 2.34 27.16 10.56
C VAL A 307 1.42 27.48 11.74
N LYS A 308 2.01 28.07 12.78
CA LYS A 308 1.27 28.44 14.00
C LYS A 308 0.24 29.53 13.69
N TYR A 309 -0.91 29.45 14.37
CA TYR A 309 -2.07 30.33 14.22
C TYR A 309 -2.85 30.22 12.90
N SER A 310 -2.20 30.20 11.73
CA SER A 310 -2.92 30.01 10.46
C SER A 310 -3.27 28.56 10.16
N GLY A 311 -2.54 27.60 10.74
CA GLY A 311 -2.73 26.17 10.46
C GLY A 311 -2.35 25.76 9.03
N GLU A 312 -1.77 26.67 8.24
CA GLU A 312 -1.31 26.39 6.88
C GLU A 312 -0.24 25.29 6.90
N ILE A 313 -0.34 24.36 5.96
CA ILE A 313 0.60 23.25 5.81
C ILE A 313 1.44 23.49 4.57
N ILE A 314 2.72 23.73 4.78
CA ILE A 314 3.71 24.02 3.73
C ILE A 314 4.91 23.09 3.86
N GLY A 315 5.79 23.06 2.88
CA GLY A 315 6.97 22.21 2.95
C GLY A 315 7.82 22.20 1.70
N GLY A 316 8.73 21.23 1.64
CA GLY A 316 9.59 21.03 0.47
C GLY A 316 10.18 19.64 0.39
N TYR A 317 10.50 19.23 -0.84
CA TYR A 317 11.17 17.99 -1.16
C TYR A 317 12.62 18.25 -1.54
N ASN A 318 13.54 17.66 -0.77
CA ASN A 318 14.96 17.64 -1.06
C ASN A 318 15.32 16.27 -1.68
N PRO A 319 15.65 16.19 -2.98
CA PRO A 319 16.06 14.94 -3.64
C PRO A 319 17.54 14.57 -3.39
N LEU A 320 18.30 15.47 -2.75
CA LEU A 320 19.68 15.25 -2.32
C LEU A 320 19.65 14.80 -0.85
N GLU A 321 20.68 15.12 -0.09
CA GLU A 321 20.73 14.96 1.37
C GLU A 321 20.93 16.31 2.06
N TRP A 322 20.76 16.34 3.38
CA TRP A 322 21.19 17.45 4.22
C TRP A 322 22.61 17.21 4.71
N ARG A 323 23.39 18.28 4.84
CA ARG A 323 24.69 18.25 5.51
C ARG A 323 24.87 19.52 6.32
N CYS A 324 25.45 19.38 7.51
CA CYS A 324 26.26 20.42 8.11
C CYS A 324 27.71 20.23 7.63
N ASP A 325 28.34 21.27 7.09
CA ASP A 325 29.75 21.18 6.69
C ASP A 325 30.60 20.72 7.89
N LYS A 326 31.36 19.65 7.72
CA LYS A 326 32.54 19.41 8.56
C LYS A 326 33.61 20.34 8.03
N ILE A 327 33.97 21.33 8.84
CA ILE A 327 35.12 22.21 8.63
C ILE A 327 36.31 21.34 8.21
N ASN A 328 36.72 21.43 6.94
CA ASN A 328 37.99 20.87 6.49
C ASN A 328 39.08 21.50 7.37
N GLU A 329 40.06 20.75 7.86
CA GLU A 329 41.08 21.26 8.79
C GLU A 329 41.80 22.54 8.29
N TRP A 330 41.76 22.83 6.98
CA TRP A 330 42.28 24.04 6.36
C TRP A 330 41.44 25.32 6.56
N SER A 331 40.15 25.24 6.94
CA SER A 331 39.30 26.42 7.16
C SER A 331 39.35 26.98 8.59
N THR A 332 40.21 26.41 9.44
CA THR A 332 40.48 26.88 10.81
C THR A 332 41.30 28.18 10.87
N LEU A 333 41.83 28.66 9.73
CA LEU A 333 42.62 29.89 9.64
C LEU A 333 41.79 31.18 9.46
N LEU A 334 40.46 31.08 9.39
CA LEU A 334 39.57 32.25 9.34
C LEU A 334 38.45 32.10 10.39
N PRO A 335 38.51 32.82 11.52
CA PRO A 335 37.42 32.84 12.47
C PRO A 335 36.23 33.54 11.80
N ASN A 336 35.12 32.82 11.62
CA ASN A 336 33.76 33.30 11.27
C ASN A 336 33.24 33.16 9.82
N ASN A 337 33.85 32.36 8.94
CA ASN A 337 33.23 32.11 7.62
C ASN A 337 32.29 30.90 7.64
N HIS A 338 31.08 31.06 8.19
CA HIS A 338 29.96 30.14 8.01
C HIS A 338 29.32 30.39 6.64
N VAL A 339 29.89 29.83 5.57
CA VAL A 339 29.39 30.03 4.21
C VAL A 339 28.17 29.12 3.97
N ASP A 340 27.05 29.69 3.54
CA ASP A 340 25.92 28.92 3.00
C ASP A 340 26.40 28.13 1.77
N GLN A 341 26.48 26.79 1.86
CA GLN A 341 26.82 25.98 0.69
C GLN A 341 25.58 25.73 -0.16
N GLN A 342 25.64 26.17 -1.42
CA GLN A 342 24.57 26.07 -2.38
C GLN A 342 24.63 24.74 -3.15
N CYS A 343 23.48 24.06 -3.24
CA CYS A 343 23.33 22.80 -3.96
C CYS A 343 22.27 22.91 -5.05
N LYS A 344 22.66 22.54 -6.28
CA LYS A 344 21.82 22.63 -7.47
C LYS A 344 21.09 21.31 -7.74
N THR A 345 19.79 21.38 -7.94
CA THR A 345 18.98 20.25 -8.42
C THR A 345 17.67 20.73 -9.02
N SER A 346 17.27 20.18 -10.17
CA SER A 346 15.99 20.47 -10.82
C SER A 346 14.84 19.59 -10.31
N LYS A 347 15.14 18.63 -9.43
CA LYS A 347 14.15 17.68 -8.88
C LYS A 347 13.49 18.17 -7.60
N SER A 348 14.06 19.18 -6.94
CA SER A 348 13.46 19.77 -5.74
C SER A 348 12.21 20.57 -6.08
N PHE A 349 11.31 20.67 -5.11
CA PHE A 349 10.15 21.54 -5.15
C PHE A 349 9.77 21.95 -3.73
N ILE A 350 9.16 23.11 -3.58
CA ILE A 350 8.45 23.53 -2.37
C ILE A 350 6.94 23.50 -2.63
N PHE A 351 6.13 23.40 -1.60
CA PHE A 351 4.69 23.23 -1.76
C PHE A 351 3.87 23.86 -0.64
N SER A 352 2.60 24.09 -0.94
CA SER A 352 1.52 24.35 0.03
C SER A 352 0.46 23.28 -0.14
N LEU A 353 0.27 22.43 0.88
CA LEU A 353 -0.80 21.44 0.89
C LEU A 353 -2.16 22.10 1.13
N THR A 354 -2.21 23.18 1.92
CA THR A 354 -3.43 23.96 2.15
C THR A 354 -3.99 24.51 0.84
N ASN A 355 -3.12 25.08 0.00
CA ASN A 355 -3.51 25.62 -1.31
C ASN A 355 -3.40 24.59 -2.45
N GLN A 356 -2.95 23.37 -2.15
CA GLN A 356 -2.64 22.31 -3.13
C GLN A 356 -1.72 22.77 -4.28
N THR A 357 -0.77 23.67 -3.98
CA THR A 357 0.17 24.22 -4.96
C THR A 357 1.56 23.63 -4.80
N ILE A 358 2.24 23.46 -5.94
CA ILE A 358 3.64 23.07 -6.04
C ILE A 358 4.41 24.18 -6.76
N SER A 359 5.62 24.44 -6.30
CA SER A 359 6.54 25.43 -6.84
C SER A 359 7.87 24.75 -7.11
N ARG A 360 8.32 24.72 -8.37
CA ARG A 360 9.57 24.04 -8.75
C ARG A 360 10.72 25.03 -8.86
N VAL A 361 11.93 24.50 -8.86
CA VAL A 361 13.18 25.28 -8.98
C VAL A 361 13.21 25.93 -10.36
N THR A 362 13.46 27.24 -10.41
CA THR A 362 13.66 27.97 -11.66
C THR A 362 15.04 27.68 -12.26
N LEU A 363 15.19 27.81 -13.57
CA LEU A 363 16.41 27.43 -14.29
C LEU A 363 17.66 28.13 -13.71
N ASN A 364 18.75 27.38 -13.50
CA ASN A 364 20.05 27.81 -12.98
C ASN A 364 20.13 28.26 -11.51
N ASN A 365 19.03 28.19 -10.75
CA ASN A 365 19.03 28.59 -9.34
C ASN A 365 19.43 27.47 -8.37
N ASP A 366 19.90 27.89 -7.21
CA ASP A 366 20.26 27.01 -6.10
C ASP A 366 18.99 26.51 -5.42
N ALA A 367 18.88 25.20 -5.23
CA ALA A 367 17.67 24.57 -4.75
C ALA A 367 17.74 24.26 -3.26
N ILE A 368 18.93 23.91 -2.74
CA ILE A 368 19.12 23.49 -1.35
C ILE A 368 20.32 24.24 -0.79
N ILE A 369 20.19 24.72 0.45
CA ILE A 369 21.29 25.34 1.20
C ILE A 369 21.69 24.43 2.35
N TRP A 370 22.98 24.12 2.43
CA TRP A 370 23.59 23.50 3.59
C TRP A 370 24.17 24.58 4.50
N ASN A 371 23.73 24.59 5.76
CA ASN A 371 24.24 25.49 6.78
C ASN A 371 24.02 24.87 8.17
N ARG A 372 25.10 24.71 8.94
CA ARG A 372 25.09 24.18 10.31
C ARG A 372 24.16 24.93 11.27
N ASN A 373 23.95 26.22 11.04
CA ASN A 373 23.18 27.12 11.89
C ASN A 373 21.73 27.28 11.42
N LYS A 374 21.28 26.48 10.47
CA LYS A 374 19.89 26.49 9.98
C LYS A 374 19.35 25.05 10.00
N GLY A 375 18.04 24.92 10.09
CA GLY A 375 17.38 23.65 9.81
C GLY A 375 17.30 23.41 8.29
N PRO A 376 16.22 22.81 7.79
CA PRO A 376 16.04 22.66 6.35
C PRO A 376 15.91 24.04 5.68
N CYS A 377 16.60 24.21 4.55
CA CYS A 377 16.63 25.46 3.80
C CYS A 377 16.58 25.17 2.30
N PHE A 378 15.45 25.53 1.69
CA PHE A 378 15.16 25.43 0.27
C PHE A 378 15.36 26.80 -0.37
N GLY A 379 16.15 26.81 -1.44
CA GLY A 379 16.41 28.00 -2.23
C GLY A 379 17.21 29.05 -1.48
N LEU A 380 17.28 30.25 -2.04
CA LEU A 380 17.93 31.39 -1.40
C LEU A 380 17.01 32.05 -0.36
N GLN A 381 16.46 31.25 0.56
CA GLN A 381 15.43 31.61 1.56
C GLN A 381 13.98 31.48 1.09
N ASP A 382 13.71 30.72 0.03
CA ASP A 382 12.36 30.39 -0.42
C ASP A 382 11.55 29.63 0.64
N LEU A 383 12.22 28.75 1.39
CA LEU A 383 11.68 28.19 2.63
C LEU A 383 12.84 27.75 3.52
N CYS A 384 13.12 28.47 4.60
CA CYS A 384 14.17 28.10 5.55
C CYS A 384 13.67 28.15 6.99
N ILE A 385 14.04 27.12 7.76
CA ILE A 385 13.73 27.02 9.18
C ILE A 385 14.98 27.37 9.99
N THR A 386 14.81 28.14 11.06
CA THR A 386 15.82 28.37 12.08
C THR A 386 15.15 28.30 13.44
N ASN A 387 15.52 27.29 14.22
CA ASN A 387 14.82 26.95 15.46
C ASN A 387 13.31 26.74 15.21
N ASN A 388 12.45 27.51 15.90
CA ASN A 388 11.00 27.48 15.78
C ASN A 388 10.41 28.55 14.84
N PHE A 389 11.25 29.22 14.05
CA PHE A 389 10.84 30.25 13.10
C PHE A 389 11.11 29.80 11.67
N GLY A 390 10.17 30.09 10.77
CA GLY A 390 10.32 29.91 9.34
C GLY A 390 10.40 31.25 8.60
N LYS A 391 11.17 31.26 7.52
CA LYS A 391 11.28 32.36 6.57
C LYS A 391 10.97 31.88 5.15
N SER A 392 10.22 32.66 4.38
CA SER A 392 9.82 32.32 3.01
C SER A 392 9.83 33.55 2.10
N GLU A 393 10.78 33.61 1.16
CA GLU A 393 10.89 34.62 0.12
C GLU A 393 11.12 33.97 -1.25
N GLN A 394 10.21 34.18 -2.19
CA GLN A 394 10.36 33.64 -3.54
C GLN A 394 11.59 34.24 -4.23
N ARG A 395 12.57 33.39 -4.54
CA ARG A 395 13.82 33.71 -5.24
C ARG A 395 14.23 32.59 -6.19
N SER A 396 14.47 31.40 -5.65
CA SER A 396 14.93 30.23 -6.42
C SER A 396 13.79 29.39 -7.00
N TYR A 397 12.57 29.51 -6.46
CA TYR A 397 11.42 28.71 -6.89
C TYR A 397 10.36 29.55 -7.61
N GLU A 398 9.57 28.90 -8.47
CA GLU A 398 8.62 29.54 -9.40
C GLU A 398 7.56 30.41 -8.72
N ASN A 399 7.08 30.00 -7.53
CA ASN A 399 5.95 30.58 -6.82
C ASN A 399 6.18 30.65 -5.30
N ARG A 400 5.55 31.63 -4.64
CA ARG A 400 5.39 31.66 -3.18
C ARG A 400 4.45 30.55 -2.72
N ILE A 401 4.74 29.94 -1.57
CA ILE A 401 3.91 28.90 -0.95
C ILE A 401 3.09 29.41 0.25
N ILE A 402 3.43 30.58 0.78
CA ILE A 402 2.76 31.24 1.90
C ILE A 402 2.80 32.76 1.71
N ASN A 403 1.74 33.45 2.14
CA ASN A 403 1.65 34.92 2.07
C ASN A 403 2.25 35.60 3.32
N LYS A 404 3.38 35.10 3.81
CA LYS A 404 4.12 35.64 4.95
C LYS A 404 5.62 35.46 4.75
N THR A 405 6.40 36.50 5.01
CA THR A 405 7.86 36.41 4.94
C THR A 405 8.42 35.66 6.14
N ASN A 406 7.90 35.92 7.34
CA ASN A 406 8.31 35.27 8.58
C ASN A 406 7.09 34.67 9.27
N PHE A 407 7.26 33.50 9.89
CA PHE A 407 6.18 32.83 10.61
C PHE A 407 6.71 31.94 11.74
N GLU A 408 5.90 31.76 12.78
CA GLU A 408 6.15 30.77 13.83
C GLU A 408 5.68 29.39 13.40
N ILE A 409 6.40 28.37 13.82
CA ILE A 409 6.10 26.97 13.52
C ILE A 409 5.40 26.33 14.73
N GLU A 410 4.26 25.69 14.49
CA GLU A 410 3.57 24.87 15.50
C GLU A 410 4.19 23.48 15.61
N GLU A 411 4.48 22.88 14.45
CA GLU A 411 5.12 21.56 14.32
C GLU A 411 5.85 21.51 12.98
N TYR A 412 6.98 20.79 12.91
CA TYR A 412 7.53 20.35 11.64
C TYR A 412 8.04 18.93 11.71
N GLU A 413 7.82 18.19 10.63
CA GLU A 413 8.18 16.78 10.48
C GLU A 413 9.06 16.60 9.24
N VAL A 414 10.01 15.67 9.32
CA VAL A 414 10.88 15.30 8.20
C VAL A 414 10.76 13.81 7.96
N PHE A 415 10.45 13.46 6.72
CA PHE A 415 10.29 12.09 6.25
C PHE A 415 11.42 11.76 5.28
N GLN A 416 12.17 10.70 5.56
CA GLN A 416 13.05 10.09 4.57
C GLN A 416 12.21 9.39 3.51
N VAL A 417 12.51 9.67 2.24
CA VAL A 417 11.82 9.09 1.09
C VAL A 417 12.66 7.94 0.52
N ILE A 418 12.11 6.73 0.57
CA ILE A 418 12.78 5.52 0.08
C ILE A 418 12.01 4.98 -1.13
N ASP A 419 12.60 4.99 -2.31
CA ASP A 419 11.99 4.40 -3.51
C ASP A 419 12.02 2.87 -3.41
N LYS A 420 10.84 2.24 -3.41
CA LYS A 420 10.68 0.78 -3.30
C LYS A 420 10.79 0.07 -4.65
N ARG A 421 10.82 0.81 -5.76
CA ARG A 421 10.96 0.20 -7.08
C ARG A 421 12.35 -0.41 -7.20
N PRO A 422 12.45 -1.63 -7.76
CA PRO A 422 13.75 -2.22 -8.03
C PRO A 422 14.53 -1.28 -8.94
N ARG A 423 15.70 -0.82 -8.48
CA ARG A 423 16.63 -0.10 -9.35
C ARG A 423 17.14 -1.08 -10.39
N PHE A 424 16.56 -1.05 -11.59
CA PHE A 424 17.09 -1.80 -12.72
C PHE A 424 18.52 -1.31 -12.98
N SER A 425 19.50 -2.16 -12.64
CA SER A 425 20.90 -1.88 -12.87
C SER A 425 21.14 -1.67 -14.37
N ILE A 426 22.09 -0.81 -14.73
CA ILE A 426 22.60 -0.64 -16.10
C ILE A 426 22.88 -2.00 -16.78
N CYS A 427 23.27 -3.01 -16.00
CA CYS A 427 23.47 -4.38 -16.47
C CYS A 427 22.21 -5.01 -17.11
N TYR A 428 21.00 -4.66 -16.65
CA TYR A 428 19.75 -5.17 -17.22
C TYR A 428 19.49 -4.58 -18.61
N TYR A 429 19.77 -3.29 -18.81
CA TYR A 429 19.65 -2.66 -20.12
C TYR A 429 20.70 -3.18 -21.10
N ILE A 430 21.92 -3.43 -20.63
CA ILE A 430 22.97 -4.08 -21.44
C ILE A 430 22.53 -5.50 -21.83
N TYR A 431 22.00 -6.29 -20.88
CA TYR A 431 21.49 -7.63 -21.15
C TYR A 431 20.34 -7.62 -22.16
N LEU A 432 19.36 -6.72 -22.01
CA LEU A 432 18.23 -6.59 -22.93
C LEU A 432 18.70 -6.18 -24.34
N TRP A 433 19.69 -5.30 -24.42
CA TRP A 433 20.27 -4.86 -25.69
C TRP A 433 21.03 -5.99 -26.40
N ILE A 434 21.83 -6.77 -25.66
CA ILE A 434 22.51 -7.97 -26.18
C ILE A 434 21.48 -9.01 -26.66
N PHE A 435 20.46 -9.29 -25.84
CA PHE A 435 19.41 -10.26 -26.16
C PHE A 435 18.62 -9.86 -27.43
N MET A 436 18.24 -8.60 -27.55
CA MET A 436 17.58 -8.07 -28.75
C MET A 436 18.49 -8.13 -29.99
N GLY A 437 19.79 -7.86 -29.82
CA GLY A 437 20.78 -8.02 -30.89
C GLY A 437 20.88 -9.47 -31.40
N ILE A 438 20.99 -10.44 -30.47
CA ILE A 438 21.04 -11.87 -30.78
C ILE A 438 19.75 -12.32 -31.50
N PHE A 439 18.58 -11.90 -31.01
CA PHE A 439 17.29 -12.23 -31.64
C PHE A 439 17.19 -11.71 -33.08
N SER A 440 17.73 -10.51 -33.35
CA SER A 440 17.75 -9.92 -34.69
C SER A 440 18.63 -10.71 -35.67
N ILE A 441 19.77 -11.23 -35.20
CA ILE A 441 20.65 -12.11 -35.98
C ILE A 441 19.93 -13.42 -36.33
N PHE A 442 19.26 -14.06 -35.36
CA PHE A 442 18.49 -15.29 -35.61
C PHE A 442 17.37 -15.06 -36.62
N LYS A 443 16.68 -13.91 -36.57
CA LYS A 443 15.64 -13.55 -37.54
C LYS A 443 16.20 -13.43 -38.97
N PHE A 444 17.39 -12.85 -39.13
CA PHE A 444 18.08 -12.77 -40.43
C PHE A 444 18.47 -14.14 -40.97
N ILE A 445 19.03 -15.01 -40.13
CA ILE A 445 19.39 -16.38 -40.51
C ILE A 445 18.14 -17.15 -40.98
N PHE A 446 17.05 -17.09 -40.21
CA PHE A 446 15.82 -17.79 -40.54
C PHE A 446 15.20 -17.28 -41.85
N MET A 447 15.26 -15.97 -42.09
CA MET A 447 14.78 -15.38 -43.34
C MET A 447 15.67 -15.76 -44.53
N GLY A 448 16.98 -15.87 -44.34
CA GLY A 448 17.90 -16.41 -45.35
C GLY A 448 17.62 -17.86 -45.72
N ILE A 449 17.38 -18.72 -44.72
CA ILE A 449 16.99 -20.14 -44.93
C ILE A 449 15.67 -20.21 -45.70
N TYR A 450 14.69 -19.39 -45.32
CA TYR A 450 13.40 -19.33 -46.02
C TYR A 450 13.57 -18.94 -47.50
N TRP A 451 14.35 -17.90 -47.80
CA TRP A 451 14.62 -17.48 -49.19
C TRP A 451 15.38 -18.52 -49.99
N ALA A 452 16.37 -19.20 -49.40
CA ALA A 452 17.07 -20.30 -50.05
C ALA A 452 16.10 -21.43 -50.41
N GLY A 453 15.23 -21.83 -49.47
CA GLY A 453 14.17 -22.80 -49.72
C GLY A 453 13.21 -22.37 -50.82
N TYR A 454 12.82 -21.09 -50.84
CA TYR A 454 11.96 -20.52 -51.88
C TYR A 454 12.60 -20.57 -53.27
N ILE A 455 13.90 -20.26 -53.38
CA ILE A 455 14.65 -20.35 -54.64
C ILE A 455 14.71 -21.79 -55.13
N VAL A 456 15.04 -22.75 -54.25
CA VAL A 456 15.08 -24.18 -54.59
C VAL A 456 13.69 -24.65 -55.08
N TYR A 457 12.63 -24.26 -54.37
CA TYR A 457 11.25 -24.54 -54.78
C TYR A 457 10.93 -23.99 -56.18
N ARG A 458 11.31 -22.75 -56.48
CA ARG A 458 11.10 -22.12 -57.79
C ARG A 458 11.86 -22.81 -58.92
N ILE A 459 13.09 -23.26 -58.66
CA ILE A 459 13.89 -24.03 -59.63
C ILE A 459 13.23 -25.38 -59.92
N ILE A 460 12.86 -26.13 -58.88
CA ILE A 460 12.17 -27.43 -59.02
C ILE A 460 10.85 -27.27 -59.78
N TYR A 461 10.04 -26.28 -59.39
CA TYR A 461 8.77 -25.98 -60.06
C TYR A 461 8.99 -25.64 -61.55
N GLY A 462 10.01 -24.83 -61.86
CA GLY A 462 10.37 -24.48 -63.23
C GLY A 462 10.79 -25.70 -64.07
N ILE A 463 11.61 -26.59 -63.50
CA ILE A 463 12.01 -27.85 -64.15
C ILE A 463 10.77 -28.70 -64.44
N ILE A 464 9.92 -28.92 -63.45
CA ILE A 464 8.68 -29.70 -63.61
C ILE A 464 7.79 -29.09 -64.70
N TYR A 465 7.55 -27.79 -64.63
CA TYR A 465 6.72 -27.07 -65.60
C TYR A 465 7.24 -27.23 -67.04
N TRP A 466 8.55 -27.05 -67.25
CA TRP A 466 9.17 -27.24 -68.57
C TRP A 466 9.14 -28.70 -69.04
N THR A 467 9.35 -29.67 -68.14
CA THR A 467 9.22 -31.09 -68.49
C THR A 467 7.79 -31.44 -68.95
N VAL A 468 6.77 -30.89 -68.28
CA VAL A 468 5.37 -31.06 -68.69
C VAL A 468 5.12 -30.43 -70.05
N ILE A 469 5.60 -29.21 -70.30
CA ILE A 469 5.48 -28.56 -71.62
C ILE A 469 6.13 -29.41 -72.71
N ILE A 470 7.36 -29.89 -72.49
CA ILE A 470 8.07 -30.73 -73.46
C ILE A 470 7.29 -32.00 -73.74
N LEU A 471 6.78 -32.68 -72.70
CA LEU A 471 5.95 -33.89 -72.86
C LEU A 471 4.67 -33.60 -73.64
N CYS A 472 3.98 -32.49 -73.38
CA CYS A 472 2.81 -32.06 -74.14
C CYS A 472 3.14 -31.75 -75.61
N CYS A 473 4.28 -31.08 -75.88
CA CYS A 473 4.72 -30.78 -77.24
C CYS A 473 5.13 -32.04 -78.02
N VAL A 474 5.77 -33.02 -77.36
CA VAL A 474 6.09 -34.32 -77.96
C VAL A 474 4.80 -35.09 -78.28
N ALA A 475 3.86 -35.14 -77.34
CA ALA A 475 2.56 -35.78 -77.56
C ALA A 475 1.76 -35.15 -78.72
N ASP A 476 1.77 -33.82 -78.88
CA ASP A 476 1.14 -33.14 -80.02
C ASP A 476 1.88 -33.43 -81.35
N ARG A 477 3.21 -33.58 -81.31
CA ARG A 477 4.01 -33.93 -82.50
C ARG A 477 3.74 -35.37 -82.95
N ASP A 478 3.65 -36.32 -82.01
CA ASP A 478 3.27 -37.71 -82.28
C ASP A 478 1.81 -37.82 -82.75
N GLY A 479 0.91 -37.03 -82.16
CA GLY A 479 -0.48 -36.90 -82.61
C GLY A 479 -0.60 -36.38 -84.04
N LYS A 480 0.18 -35.36 -84.41
CA LYS A 480 0.23 -34.83 -85.78
C LYS A 480 0.84 -35.81 -86.77
N GLN A 481 1.89 -36.56 -86.40
CA GLN A 481 2.44 -37.62 -87.26
C GLN A 481 1.45 -38.77 -87.45
N GLY A 482 0.71 -39.17 -86.41
CA GLY A 482 -0.36 -40.17 -86.49
C GLY A 482 -1.48 -39.76 -87.44
N VAL A 483 -1.92 -38.49 -87.39
CA VAL A 483 -2.95 -37.96 -88.30
C VAL A 483 -2.46 -37.84 -89.74
N VAL A 484 -1.18 -37.50 -89.96
CA VAL A 484 -0.58 -37.49 -91.32
C VAL A 484 -0.50 -38.91 -91.88
N LYS A 485 -0.14 -39.91 -91.07
CA LYS A 485 -0.10 -41.31 -91.47
C LYS A 485 -1.50 -41.86 -91.78
N MET A 486 -2.50 -41.57 -90.94
CA MET A 486 -3.90 -41.91 -91.23
C MET A 486 -4.43 -41.24 -92.51
N LYS A 487 -4.07 -39.98 -92.78
CA LYS A 487 -4.45 -39.29 -94.03
C LYS A 487 -3.78 -39.88 -95.27
N GLN A 488 -2.56 -40.42 -95.14
CA GLN A 488 -1.89 -41.13 -96.23
C GLN A 488 -2.52 -42.51 -96.47
N GLU A 489 -2.88 -43.24 -95.42
CA GLU A 489 -3.56 -44.53 -95.52
C GLU A 489 -5.00 -44.39 -96.07
N TRP A 490 -5.73 -43.33 -95.73
CA TRP A 490 -7.05 -43.04 -96.30
C TRP A 490 -7.03 -42.65 -97.78
N LYS A 491 -5.96 -42.00 -98.26
CA LYS A 491 -5.81 -41.65 -99.69
C LYS A 491 -5.40 -42.81 -100.59
N LEU A 492 -5.08 -43.98 -100.01
CA LEU A 492 -4.72 -45.19 -100.75
C LEU A 492 -5.90 -46.16 -100.90
N ASN A 493 -7.07 -45.84 -100.32
CA ASN A 493 -8.26 -46.71 -100.30
C ASN A 493 -9.50 -46.11 -101.00
N ASP A 494 -9.36 -45.04 -101.78
CA ASP A 494 -10.39 -44.51 -102.70
C ASP A 494 -9.89 -44.48 -104.15
#